data_AF-A0AAX3B927-F1
#
_entry.id   AF-A0AAX3B927-F1
#
_cell.length_a   1.000
_cell.length_b   1.000
_cell.length_c   1.000
_cell.angle_alpha   90.00
_cell.angle_beta   90.00
_cell.angle_gamma   90.00
#
_symmetry.space_group_name_H-M   'P 1'
#
loop_
_entity.id
_entity.type
_entity.pdbx_description
1 polymer ?
#
loop_
_entity_poly.entity_id
_entity_poly.type
_entity_poly.pdbx_seq_one_letter_code
_entity_poly.pdbx_strand_id
1 'polypeptide(L)'
;MSTTVSIETKLSRTRDKIQYCSAKGHSLKRELQQGMNNFYNMLTAFNKIATNKGAGKPGVDNETIDGINLGKLERYHQEYVNNGYNPKPVKRILIPSVEPKNLAMTLSNALNKDFKELITLSKLT
;
A
#
# COMPACT_ATOMS: atom_id res chain seq x y z
N MET A 1 -16.95 12.83 -19.37
CA MET A 1 -16.85 13.39 -18.00
C MET A 1 -17.58 12.56 -16.93
N SER A 2 -17.84 11.25 -17.12
CA SER A 2 -18.57 10.41 -16.11
C SER A 2 -17.72 9.31 -15.44
N THR A 3 -16.43 9.22 -15.76
CA THR A 3 -15.54 8.16 -15.30
C THR A 3 -15.16 8.31 -13.83
N THR A 4 -14.95 9.52 -13.33
CA THR A 4 -14.53 9.79 -11.94
C THR A 4 -15.60 9.36 -10.93
N VAL A 5 -16.86 9.72 -11.15
CA VAL A 5 -18.00 9.34 -10.28
C VAL A 5 -18.20 7.82 -10.24
N SER A 6 -18.03 7.13 -11.37
CA SER A 6 -18.11 5.67 -11.45
C SER A 6 -16.98 4.96 -10.69
N ILE A 7 -15.81 5.60 -10.60
CA ILE A 7 -14.64 5.04 -9.94
C ILE A 7 -14.68 5.30 -8.43
N GLU A 8 -15.02 6.51 -7.99
CA GLU A 8 -15.18 6.83 -6.56
C GLU A 8 -16.22 5.94 -5.88
N THR A 9 -17.33 5.67 -6.58
CA THR A 9 -18.36 4.74 -6.10
C THR A 9 -17.88 3.30 -6.00
N LYS A 10 -16.94 2.85 -6.85
CA LYS A 10 -16.32 1.52 -6.74
C LYS A 10 -15.34 1.44 -5.56
N LEU A 11 -14.56 2.50 -5.32
CA LEU A 11 -13.63 2.58 -4.21
C LEU A 11 -14.37 2.59 -2.86
N SER A 12 -15.43 3.40 -2.72
CA SER A 12 -16.25 3.46 -1.50
C SER A 12 -16.91 2.12 -1.20
N ARG A 13 -17.55 1.48 -2.19
CA ARG A 13 -18.16 0.15 -2.04
C ARG A 13 -17.18 -0.92 -1.56
N THR A 14 -15.96 -0.91 -2.08
CA THR A 14 -14.92 -1.86 -1.67
C THR A 14 -14.52 -1.62 -0.22
N ARG A 15 -14.32 -0.37 0.16
CA ARG A 15 -14.00 0.03 1.54
C ARG A 15 -15.11 -0.38 2.51
N ASP A 16 -16.35 -0.11 2.16
CA ASP A 16 -17.51 -0.40 3.01
C ASP A 16 -17.68 -1.92 3.20
N LYS A 17 -17.43 -2.72 2.16
CA LYS A 17 -17.38 -4.19 2.27
C LYS A 17 -16.27 -4.67 3.20
N ILE A 18 -15.06 -4.11 3.09
CA ILE A 18 -13.96 -4.46 3.99
C ILE A 18 -14.33 -4.12 5.45
N GLN A 19 -14.89 -2.94 5.68
CA GLN A 19 -15.33 -2.52 7.02
C GLN A 19 -16.44 -3.43 7.56
N TYR A 20 -17.41 -3.78 6.73
CA TYR A 20 -18.48 -4.70 7.09
C TYR A 20 -17.95 -6.08 7.46
N CYS A 21 -17.11 -6.69 6.61
CA CYS A 21 -16.52 -8.00 6.87
C CYS A 21 -15.67 -7.99 8.14
N SER A 22 -14.89 -6.92 8.36
CA SER A 22 -14.06 -6.73 9.56
C SER A 22 -14.93 -6.67 10.82
N ALA A 23 -15.98 -5.84 10.82
CA ALA A 23 -16.90 -5.71 11.95
C ALA A 23 -17.67 -6.99 12.28
N LYS A 24 -17.90 -7.86 11.28
CA LYS A 24 -18.61 -9.13 11.43
C LYS A 24 -17.69 -10.34 11.64
N GLY A 25 -16.37 -10.14 11.63
CA GLY A 25 -15.39 -11.23 11.78
C GLY A 25 -15.35 -12.18 10.57
N HIS A 26 -15.77 -11.74 9.39
CA HIS A 26 -15.66 -12.51 8.16
C HIS A 26 -14.24 -12.44 7.58
N SER A 27 -13.85 -13.46 6.81
CA SER A 27 -12.58 -13.45 6.08
C SER A 27 -12.52 -12.24 5.15
N LEU A 28 -11.41 -11.49 5.21
CA LEU A 28 -11.17 -10.30 4.39
C LEU A 28 -10.43 -10.62 3.09
N LYS A 29 -10.02 -11.87 2.89
CA LYS A 29 -9.11 -12.29 1.82
C LYS A 29 -9.61 -11.87 0.44
N ARG A 30 -10.88 -12.16 0.15
CA ARG A 30 -11.49 -11.88 -1.14
C ARG A 30 -11.62 -10.39 -1.38
N GLU A 31 -12.10 -9.64 -0.39
CA GLU A 31 -12.36 -8.21 -0.48
C GLU A 31 -11.07 -7.42 -0.60
N LEU A 32 -10.03 -7.80 0.15
CA LEU A 32 -8.68 -7.25 0.03
C LEU A 32 -8.09 -7.54 -1.35
N GLN A 33 -8.22 -8.78 -1.84
CA GLN A 33 -7.74 -9.15 -3.17
C GLN A 33 -8.47 -8.35 -4.26
N GLN A 34 -9.80 -8.23 -4.21
CA GLN A 34 -10.57 -7.43 -5.16
C GLN A 34 -10.21 -5.94 -5.09
N GLY A 35 -9.97 -5.42 -3.88
CA GLY A 35 -9.54 -4.05 -3.69
C GLY A 35 -8.17 -3.78 -4.32
N MET A 36 -7.23 -4.70 -4.16
CA MET A 36 -5.88 -4.57 -4.72
C MET A 36 -5.82 -4.84 -6.22
N ASN A 37 -6.72 -5.67 -6.76
CA ASN A 37 -6.86 -5.91 -8.21
C ASN A 37 -7.41 -4.69 -8.98
N ASN A 38 -7.89 -3.66 -8.28
CA ASN A 38 -8.30 -2.41 -8.90
C ASN A 38 -7.14 -1.41 -8.92
N PHE A 39 -6.61 -1.13 -10.11
CA PHE A 39 -5.51 -0.17 -10.29
C PHE A 39 -5.77 1.21 -9.69
N TYR A 40 -7.02 1.69 -9.73
CA TYR A 40 -7.34 3.00 -9.17
C TYR A 40 -7.20 3.05 -7.65
N ASN A 41 -7.48 1.94 -6.95
CA ASN A 41 -7.28 1.85 -5.51
C ASN A 41 -5.78 1.93 -5.19
N MET A 42 -4.93 1.27 -5.99
CA MET A 42 -3.48 1.35 -5.89
C MET A 42 -2.96 2.77 -6.15
N LEU A 43 -3.49 3.46 -7.18
CA LEU A 43 -3.13 4.85 -7.46
C LEU A 43 -3.53 5.80 -6.32
N THR A 44 -4.73 5.62 -5.76
CA THR A 44 -5.21 6.41 -4.62
C THR A 44 -4.34 6.18 -3.38
N ALA A 45 -3.98 4.93 -3.11
CA ALA A 45 -3.07 4.58 -2.01
C ALA A 45 -1.69 5.22 -2.25
N PHE A 46 -1.14 5.11 -3.45
CA PHE A 46 0.13 5.73 -3.82
C PHE A 46 0.11 7.25 -3.57
N ASN A 47 -0.94 7.95 -4.01
CA ASN A 47 -1.05 9.39 -3.80
C ASN A 47 -1.09 9.77 -2.32
N LYS A 48 -1.78 8.99 -1.47
CA LYS A 48 -1.78 9.22 -0.02
C LYS A 48 -0.40 8.99 0.60
N ILE A 49 0.33 8.01 0.08
CA ILE A 49 1.67 7.70 0.55
C ILE A 49 2.65 8.81 0.12
N ALA A 50 2.50 9.33 -1.10
CA ALA A 50 3.29 10.42 -1.66
C ALA A 50 3.17 11.73 -0.88
N THR A 51 2.03 12.00 -0.24
CA THR A 51 1.81 13.21 0.57
C THR A 51 2.31 13.07 2.02
N ASN A 52 2.79 11.89 2.43
CA ASN A 52 3.29 11.70 3.78
C ASN A 52 4.61 12.45 4.02
N LYS A 53 4.84 12.95 5.24
CA LYS A 53 6.09 13.64 5.63
C LYS A 53 7.38 12.83 5.39
N GLY A 54 7.26 11.49 5.29
CA GLY A 54 8.37 10.58 5.02
C GLY A 54 8.58 10.23 3.54
N ALA A 55 7.74 10.71 2.63
CA ALA A 55 7.73 10.38 1.21
C ALA A 55 9.07 10.64 0.51
N GLY A 56 9.74 11.73 0.88
CA GLY A 56 11.03 12.14 0.32
C GLY A 56 12.23 11.33 0.83
N LYS A 57 12.03 10.39 1.78
CA LYS A 57 13.14 9.61 2.33
C LYS A 57 13.45 8.41 1.44
N PRO A 58 14.71 8.25 0.99
CA PRO A 58 15.08 7.14 0.13
C PRO A 58 14.92 5.80 0.85
N GLY A 59 14.44 4.82 0.09
CA GLY A 59 14.24 3.45 0.53
C GLY A 59 15.53 2.63 0.65
N VAL A 60 15.40 1.29 0.68
CA VAL A 60 16.57 0.37 0.72
C VAL A 60 17.38 0.42 -0.57
N ASP A 61 16.71 0.66 -1.69
CA ASP A 61 17.30 0.79 -3.03
C ASP A 61 17.70 2.23 -3.39
N ASN A 62 17.72 3.13 -2.41
CA ASN A 62 17.95 4.56 -2.58
C ASN A 62 16.95 5.25 -3.53
N GLU A 63 15.83 4.61 -3.87
CA GLU A 63 14.75 5.22 -4.63
C GLU A 63 13.79 5.95 -3.68
N THR A 64 13.37 7.15 -4.10
CA THR A 64 12.34 7.97 -3.45
C THR A 64 11.01 7.80 -4.19
N ILE A 65 9.88 8.18 -3.56
CA ILE A 65 8.57 8.16 -4.22
C ILE A 65 8.57 8.94 -5.54
N ASP A 66 9.32 10.03 -5.64
CA ASP A 66 9.43 10.85 -6.85
C ASP A 66 10.03 10.09 -8.05
N GLY A 67 10.79 9.01 -7.80
CA GLY A 67 11.34 8.13 -8.83
C GLY A 67 10.32 7.12 -9.37
N ILE A 68 9.09 7.12 -8.87
CA ILE A 68 8.04 6.17 -9.25
C ILE A 68 7.04 6.87 -10.16
N ASN A 69 7.20 6.62 -11.46
CA ASN A 69 6.25 7.09 -12.47
C ASN A 69 5.05 6.13 -12.61
N LEU A 70 4.04 6.58 -13.35
CA LEU A 70 2.81 5.81 -13.57
C LEU A 70 3.08 4.44 -14.22
N GLY A 71 3.96 4.36 -15.21
CA GLY A 71 4.28 3.09 -15.88
C GLY A 71 4.94 2.07 -14.94
N LYS A 72 5.76 2.52 -13.98
CA LYS A 72 6.34 1.66 -12.94
C LYS A 72 5.26 1.18 -11.97
N LEU A 73 4.29 2.03 -11.63
CA LEU A 73 3.14 1.68 -10.81
C LEU A 73 2.23 0.64 -11.51
N GLU A 74 1.95 0.82 -12.79
CA GLU A 74 1.21 -0.14 -13.63
C GLU A 74 1.93 -1.49 -13.69
N ARG A 75 3.26 -1.50 -13.88
CA ARG A 75 4.05 -2.72 -13.86
C ARG A 75 3.91 -3.47 -12.53
N TYR A 76 4.05 -2.76 -11.40
CA TYR A 76 3.85 -3.37 -10.08
C TYR A 76 2.43 -3.90 -9.87
N HIS A 77 1.43 -3.22 -10.40
CA HIS A 77 0.05 -3.69 -10.37
C HIS A 77 -0.11 -5.01 -11.13
N GLN A 78 0.43 -5.08 -12.34
CA GLN A 78 0.39 -6.30 -13.17
C GLN A 78 1.14 -7.45 -12.52
N GLU A 79 2.33 -7.20 -11.97
CA GLU A 79 3.06 -8.20 -11.18
C GLU A 79 2.23 -8.71 -10.01
N TYR A 80 1.49 -7.83 -9.33
CA TYR A 80 0.61 -8.22 -8.21
C TYR A 80 -0.55 -9.10 -8.69
N VAL A 81 -1.28 -8.68 -9.73
CA VAL A 81 -2.42 -9.42 -10.29
C VAL A 81 -1.99 -10.80 -10.79
N ASN A 82 -0.79 -10.91 -11.36
CA ASN A 82 -0.22 -12.16 -11.84
C ASN A 82 0.46 -13.00 -10.74
N ASN A 83 0.30 -12.62 -9.47
CA ASN A 83 0.92 -13.26 -8.29
C ASN A 83 2.47 -13.24 -8.27
N GLY A 84 3.11 -12.48 -9.16
CA GLY A 84 4.57 -12.36 -9.29
C GLY A 84 5.20 -11.24 -8.44
N TYR A 85 4.40 -10.41 -7.78
CA TYR A 85 4.94 -9.29 -6.99
C TYR A 85 5.67 -9.77 -5.73
N ASN A 86 6.96 -9.43 -5.65
CA ASN A 86 7.84 -9.74 -4.52
C ASN A 86 8.39 -8.43 -3.92
N PRO A 87 7.80 -7.90 -2.82
CA PRO A 87 8.21 -6.62 -2.26
C PRO A 87 9.62 -6.68 -1.69
N LYS A 88 10.42 -5.64 -1.98
CA LYS A 88 11.77 -5.52 -1.39
C LYS A 88 11.67 -5.35 0.14
N PRO A 89 12.69 -5.83 0.89
CA PRO A 89 12.74 -5.66 2.34
C PRO A 89 12.78 -4.18 2.74
N VAL A 90 12.40 -3.92 3.99
CA VAL A 90 12.23 -2.58 4.55
C VAL A 90 13.49 -2.16 5.32
N LYS A 91 13.92 -0.89 5.21
CA LYS A 91 15.06 -0.34 5.97
C LYS A 91 14.62 -0.05 7.41
N ARG A 92 15.41 -0.45 8.41
CA ARG A 92 15.19 -0.01 9.79
C ARG A 92 16.13 1.15 10.08
N ILE A 93 15.59 2.27 10.55
CA ILE A 93 16.40 3.42 10.97
C ILE A 93 16.09 3.68 12.44
N LEU A 94 17.13 3.65 13.26
CA LEU A 94 17.05 4.01 14.67
C LEU A 94 16.78 5.50 14.76
N ILE A 95 15.66 5.89 15.39
CA ILE A 95 15.40 7.29 15.71
C ILE A 95 15.90 7.52 17.13
N PRO A 96 16.86 8.43 17.35
CA PRO A 96 17.25 8.80 18.69
C PRO A 96 16.04 9.46 19.38
N SER A 97 15.58 8.84 20.47
CA SER A 97 14.51 9.37 21.32
C SER A 97 15.13 10.18 22.46
N VAL A 98 14.44 11.23 22.90
CA VAL A 98 14.86 12.07 24.05
C VAL A 98 14.67 11.32 25.38
N GLU A 99 13.85 10.26 25.40
CA GLU A 99 13.67 9.34 26.52
C GLU A 99 14.36 7.99 26.26
N PRO A 100 14.80 7.24 27.29
CA PRO A 100 15.61 6.01 27.15
C PRO A 100 14.93 4.83 26.43
N LYS A 101 13.69 5.00 25.96
CA LYS A 101 13.04 4.07 25.03
C LYS A 101 13.33 4.48 23.60
N ASN A 102 14.37 3.86 23.02
CA ASN A 102 14.61 3.88 21.59
C ASN A 102 13.41 3.29 20.84
N LEU A 103 12.61 4.13 20.18
CA LEU A 103 11.56 3.71 19.26
C LEU A 103 12.19 3.39 17.91
N ALA A 104 12.20 2.11 17.52
CA ALA A 104 12.62 1.70 16.18
C ALA A 104 11.58 2.16 15.15
N MET A 105 11.95 3.06 14.22
CA MET A 105 11.07 3.43 13.11
C MET A 105 11.44 2.63 11.85
N THR A 106 10.45 1.92 11.35
CA THR A 106 10.52 1.12 10.13
C THR A 106 10.42 2.06 8.90
N LEU A 107 11.52 2.27 8.19
CA LEU A 107 11.66 3.11 6.99
C LEU A 107 11.59 2.25 5.73
N SER A 108 10.41 2.12 5.16
CA SER A 108 10.19 1.39 3.91
C SER A 108 10.26 2.32 2.72
N ASN A 109 10.53 1.78 1.52
CA ASN A 109 9.98 2.41 0.32
C ASN A 109 8.48 2.53 0.59
N ALA A 110 7.93 3.71 0.47
CA ALA A 110 6.61 3.98 1.02
C ALA A 110 5.52 3.08 0.37
N LEU A 111 5.74 2.67 -0.88
CA LEU A 111 5.01 1.58 -1.54
C LEU A 111 5.15 0.23 -0.83
N ASN A 112 6.37 -0.22 -0.53
CA ASN A 112 6.65 -1.56 0.01
C ASN A 112 6.11 -1.81 1.43
N LYS A 113 5.87 -0.81 2.28
CA LYS A 113 5.37 -1.09 3.66
C LYS A 113 3.91 -1.49 3.60
N ASP A 114 3.15 -0.61 2.97
CA ASP A 114 1.69 -0.69 2.91
C ASP A 114 1.28 -1.80 1.94
N PHE A 115 2.00 -1.98 0.81
CA PHE A 115 1.81 -3.14 -0.06
C PHE A 115 2.18 -4.45 0.62
N LYS A 116 3.32 -4.52 1.33
CA LYS A 116 3.74 -5.78 1.96
C LYS A 116 2.77 -6.18 3.05
N GLU A 117 2.27 -5.26 3.86
CA GLU A 117 1.25 -5.54 4.87
C GLU A 117 -0.06 -6.02 4.23
N LEU A 118 -0.54 -5.34 3.17
CA LEU A 118 -1.72 -5.78 2.40
C LEU A 118 -1.56 -7.17 1.77
N ILE A 119 -0.38 -7.47 1.21
CA ILE A 119 -0.08 -8.76 0.56
C ILE A 119 0.11 -9.87 1.60
N THR A 120 0.71 -9.56 2.74
CA THR A 120 0.91 -10.51 3.83
C THR A 120 -0.46 -10.86 4.44
N LEU A 121 -1.34 -9.87 4.63
CA LEU A 121 -2.72 -10.08 5.09
C LEU A 121 -3.59 -10.82 4.05
N SER A 122 -3.33 -10.67 2.75
CA SER A 122 -4.07 -11.42 1.72
C SER A 122 -3.58 -12.86 1.53
N LYS A 123 -2.32 -13.15 1.89
CA LYS A 123 -1.68 -14.47 1.74
C LYS A 123 -1.65 -15.31 3.03
N LEU A 124 -1.68 -14.71 4.22
CA LEU A 124 -1.79 -15.40 5.52
C LEU A 124 -3.27 -15.57 5.93
N THR A 125 -3.99 -16.44 5.23
CA THR A 125 -5.03 -17.37 5.74
C THR A 125 -5.66 -18.11 4.57
#